data_AF-A0A3B7MRB7-F1
#
_entry.id   AF-A0A3B7MRB7-F1
#
_cell.length_a   1.000
_cell.length_b   1.000
_cell.length_c   1.000
_cell.angle_alpha   90.00
_cell.angle_beta   90.00
_cell.angle_gamma   90.00
#
_symmetry.space_group_name_H-M   'P 1'
#
loop_
_entity.id
_entity.type
_entity.pdbx_description
1 polymer ?
#
loop_
_entity_poly.entity_id
_entity_poly.type
_entity_poly.pdbx_seq_one_letter_code
_entity_poly.pdbx_strand_id
1 'polypeptide(L)'
;MKCKVVYPLLLLLLAGMAAIAQDLYTGVWRKGNGSTYLWAGVSWADFNKKWSELAKQNLRLIDIETYETGGKRYFSGVWEGGSDGYALTPAGLDWAAFNKFWSDYSKTLRLIDIETYTEGGKRYFLGVFRQGTGGYALTPTGLDWAEFNKFWSDYSKNLRLTDIETYTEGGKRYFLGVFNPGNDAYVLSPYGMDYTQFTKYWDDRAKENLRLIDIESYVEGGKRIFLGVWRQGTDGYALWHGTDWQSFTSRWAEYNGSNLQLVDLETYDGDCPGGCMNQALMADNPATSGRDSYDYGIYASSQHCEGEPGSCPANPSSSSRVYYRWPNLKLGNDYYVRNSVLYDAKDRFLTLPFKEKASDMSKNGWLYSPGAWHHAIDYSRKDGKTFQLTAAAAGKVIFAGYDEWSGNTIIISHNVGGEKDAYRTIYMHVRNGADNDCAVAWSKSQPALSQAANDPTRVKYENHLKNTGCPLKTSDRNPDAGWWGTNSQKISSDLVGKNVQAGDVIGWAGSTGPGGQAANHLHIFFAHRDPNDKRWYFFDPYGIYGTPDCYPSAVDGAINTPCARYPVAWKNGRPDYAQ
;
A
#
# COMPACT_ATOMS: atom_id res chain seq x y z
N MET A 1 -66.40 26.29 15.20
CA MET A 1 -65.74 24.98 14.94
C MET A 1 -64.83 25.10 13.73
N LYS A 2 -63.51 25.15 13.94
CA LYS A 2 -62.50 24.91 12.89
C LYS A 2 -61.32 24.19 13.54
N CYS A 3 -61.18 22.90 13.20
CA CYS A 3 -60.02 22.08 13.50
C CYS A 3 -58.83 22.57 12.66
N LYS A 4 -57.67 22.81 13.29
CA LYS A 4 -56.38 22.91 12.60
C LYS A 4 -55.47 21.82 13.13
N VAL A 5 -55.15 20.89 12.26
CA VAL A 5 -54.15 19.83 12.44
C VAL A 5 -52.76 20.47 12.34
N VAL A 6 -51.90 20.18 13.31
CA VAL A 6 -50.48 20.57 13.31
C VAL A 6 -49.66 19.32 12.99
N TYR A 7 -48.88 19.37 11.92
CA TYR A 7 -47.87 18.34 11.58
C TYR A 7 -46.60 18.61 12.40
N PRO A 8 -46.00 17.62 13.09
CA PRO A 8 -44.69 17.77 13.69
C PRO A 8 -43.61 17.65 12.61
N LEU A 9 -42.66 18.59 12.67
CA LEU A 9 -41.44 18.62 11.87
C LEU A 9 -40.59 17.37 12.20
N LEU A 10 -40.39 16.50 11.22
CA LEU A 10 -39.51 15.34 11.34
C LEU A 10 -38.05 15.82 11.21
N LEU A 11 -37.35 15.96 12.34
CA LEU A 11 -35.92 16.22 12.36
C LEU A 11 -35.20 14.92 11.96
N LEU A 12 -34.73 14.84 10.72
CA LEU A 12 -33.87 13.75 10.26
C LEU A 12 -32.53 13.85 11.00
N LEU A 13 -32.31 13.01 12.02
CA LEU A 13 -30.96 12.75 12.53
C LEU A 13 -30.20 11.98 11.45
N LEU A 14 -29.36 12.70 10.69
CA LEU A 14 -28.24 12.09 9.97
C LEU A 14 -27.25 11.57 11.01
N ALA A 15 -27.41 10.31 11.41
CA ALA A 15 -26.34 9.56 12.04
C ALA A 15 -25.22 9.40 11.01
N GLY A 16 -24.25 10.31 11.03
CA GLY A 16 -23.01 10.11 10.30
C GLY A 16 -22.35 8.87 10.84
N MET A 17 -22.28 7.80 10.04
CA MET A 17 -21.31 6.74 10.28
C MET A 17 -19.95 7.42 10.23
N ALA A 18 -19.29 7.56 11.37
CA ALA A 18 -17.88 7.93 11.39
C ALA A 18 -17.16 6.88 10.55
N ALA A 19 -16.71 7.25 9.35
CA ALA A 19 -15.82 6.40 8.59
C ALA A 19 -14.57 6.20 9.46
N ILE A 20 -14.35 4.97 9.91
CA ILE A 20 -13.12 4.57 10.60
C ILE A 20 -11.98 4.92 9.65
N ALA A 21 -11.14 5.89 9.98
CA ALA A 21 -9.98 6.17 9.16
C ALA A 21 -8.93 5.08 9.38
N GLN A 22 -8.12 4.79 8.36
CA GLN A 22 -7.05 3.81 8.50
C GLN A 22 -5.85 4.42 9.21
N ASP A 23 -5.35 3.72 10.23
CA ASP A 23 -4.15 4.11 10.95
C ASP A 23 -2.92 4.06 10.06
N LEU A 24 -1.95 4.91 10.40
CA LEU A 24 -0.62 4.95 9.82
C LEU A 24 0.39 4.51 10.88
N TYR A 25 1.39 3.75 10.43
CA TYR A 25 2.36 3.11 11.29
C TYR A 25 3.75 3.70 11.03
N THR A 26 4.50 3.93 12.10
CA THR A 26 5.93 4.26 12.08
C THR A 26 6.66 3.26 12.96
N GLY A 27 7.89 2.89 12.61
CA GLY A 27 8.62 1.91 13.42
C GLY A 27 10.11 2.14 13.35
N VAL A 28 10.78 1.72 14.43
CA VAL A 28 12.22 1.78 14.59
C VAL A 28 12.77 0.37 14.59
N TRP A 29 13.79 0.12 13.77
CA TRP A 29 14.46 -1.17 13.73
C TRP A 29 15.91 -1.07 14.17
N ARG A 30 16.35 -2.08 14.91
CA ARG A 30 17.74 -2.27 15.33
C ARG A 30 18.26 -3.62 14.90
N LYS A 31 19.58 -3.79 14.91
CA LYS A 31 20.20 -5.07 14.54
C LYS A 31 19.74 -6.17 15.48
N GLY A 32 19.19 -7.23 14.91
CA GLY A 32 18.68 -8.36 15.63
C GLY A 32 18.22 -9.46 14.69
N ASN A 33 18.30 -10.71 15.13
CA ASN A 33 17.86 -11.87 14.34
C ASN A 33 17.13 -12.91 15.20
N GLY A 34 16.66 -12.48 16.38
CA GLY A 34 15.87 -13.32 17.26
C GLY A 34 14.47 -13.56 16.71
N SER A 35 13.72 -14.43 17.37
CA SER A 35 12.29 -14.54 17.12
C SER A 35 11.61 -13.19 17.38
N THR A 36 10.63 -12.83 16.56
CA THR A 36 9.85 -11.60 16.71
C THR A 36 8.40 -11.90 16.39
N TYR A 37 7.50 -11.08 16.93
CA TYR A 37 6.08 -11.09 16.57
C TYR A 37 5.56 -9.65 16.57
N LEU A 38 4.60 -9.37 15.69
CA LEU A 38 3.92 -8.09 15.57
C LEU A 38 2.43 -8.37 15.48
N TRP A 39 1.62 -7.63 16.25
CA TRP A 39 0.17 -7.73 16.21
C TRP A 39 -0.47 -6.39 16.48
N ALA A 40 -1.52 -6.03 15.75
CA ALA A 40 -2.13 -4.71 15.82
C ALA A 40 -3.65 -4.78 15.70
N GLY A 41 -4.32 -3.73 16.18
CA GLY A 41 -5.75 -3.52 15.94
C GLY A 41 -6.67 -4.46 16.70
N VAL A 42 -6.29 -4.88 17.91
CA VAL A 42 -7.04 -5.88 18.70
C VAL A 42 -7.63 -5.32 19.98
N SER A 43 -8.66 -5.98 20.50
CA SER A 43 -9.23 -5.65 21.80
C SER A 43 -8.25 -5.98 22.94
N TRP A 44 -8.39 -5.33 24.10
CA TRP A 44 -7.58 -5.66 25.30
C TRP A 44 -7.65 -7.14 25.68
N ALA A 45 -8.84 -7.75 25.57
CA ALA A 45 -9.04 -9.16 25.90
C ALA A 45 -8.27 -10.08 24.95
N ASP A 46 -8.33 -9.80 23.66
CA ASP A 46 -7.59 -10.55 22.64
C ASP A 46 -6.08 -10.33 22.80
N PHE A 47 -5.66 -9.09 23.05
CA PHE A 47 -4.26 -8.73 23.32
C PHE A 47 -3.69 -9.53 24.50
N ASN A 48 -4.36 -9.56 25.64
CA ASN A 48 -3.91 -10.29 26.83
C ASN A 48 -3.80 -11.80 26.59
N LYS A 49 -4.76 -12.35 25.84
CA LYS A 49 -4.73 -13.75 25.44
C LYS A 49 -3.49 -14.02 24.59
N LYS A 50 -3.23 -13.20 23.57
CA LYS A 50 -2.05 -13.35 22.71
C LYS A 50 -0.75 -13.14 23.46
N TRP A 51 -0.65 -12.13 24.30
CA TRP A 51 0.51 -11.89 25.17
C TRP A 51 0.84 -13.15 25.99
N SER A 52 -0.17 -13.77 26.61
CA SER A 52 -0.01 -15.03 27.36
C SER A 52 0.38 -16.22 26.48
N GLU A 53 -0.13 -16.28 25.24
CA GLU A 53 0.22 -17.33 24.26
C GLU A 53 1.66 -17.20 23.77
N LEU A 54 2.12 -15.98 23.46
CA LEU A 54 3.46 -15.69 22.98
C LEU A 54 4.50 -15.88 24.10
N ALA A 55 4.15 -15.57 25.35
CA ALA A 55 5.03 -15.83 26.47
C ALA A 55 5.42 -17.32 26.62
N LYS A 56 4.48 -18.23 26.34
CA LYS A 56 4.72 -19.70 26.31
C LYS A 56 5.61 -20.13 25.14
N GLN A 57 5.76 -19.28 24.13
CA GLN A 57 6.62 -19.48 22.97
C GLN A 57 7.98 -18.78 23.10
N ASN A 58 8.34 -18.34 24.32
CA ASN A 58 9.55 -17.56 24.59
C ASN A 58 9.62 -16.25 23.78
N LEU A 59 8.48 -15.59 23.64
CA LEU A 59 8.40 -14.22 23.16
C LEU A 59 8.00 -13.29 24.31
N ARG A 60 8.50 -12.06 24.30
CA ARG A 60 8.29 -11.06 25.34
C ARG A 60 7.93 -9.73 24.69
N LEU A 61 6.89 -9.11 25.22
CA LEU A 61 6.45 -7.78 24.82
C LEU A 61 7.57 -6.79 25.13
N ILE A 62 7.87 -5.92 24.18
CA ILE A 62 8.85 -4.84 24.35
C ILE A 62 8.24 -3.46 24.17
N ASP A 63 7.12 -3.37 23.46
CA ASP A 63 6.48 -2.13 23.07
C ASP A 63 4.97 -2.38 22.86
N ILE A 64 4.12 -1.42 23.25
CA ILE A 64 2.67 -1.54 23.18
C ILE A 64 1.94 -0.23 22.89
N GLU A 65 1.48 -0.06 21.66
CA GLU A 65 0.59 1.06 21.35
C GLU A 65 -0.86 0.91 21.82
N THR A 66 -1.50 2.02 22.19
CA THR A 66 -2.98 2.08 22.33
C THR A 66 -3.62 3.32 21.72
N TYR A 67 -4.69 3.11 20.96
CA TYR A 67 -5.41 4.16 20.24
C TYR A 67 -6.92 3.91 20.21
N GLU A 68 -7.69 4.93 19.84
CA GLU A 68 -9.16 4.84 19.71
C GLU A 68 -9.61 5.08 18.29
N THR A 69 -10.34 4.11 17.74
CA THR A 69 -10.91 4.21 16.39
C THR A 69 -12.39 3.85 16.43
N GLY A 70 -13.25 4.71 15.87
CA GLY A 70 -14.70 4.46 15.88
C GLY A 70 -15.30 4.32 17.29
N GLY A 71 -14.74 5.00 18.29
CA GLY A 71 -15.19 4.96 19.68
C GLY A 71 -14.84 3.66 20.43
N LYS A 72 -13.90 2.86 19.90
CA LYS A 72 -13.36 1.66 20.54
C LYS A 72 -11.86 1.77 20.67
N ARG A 73 -11.33 1.31 21.81
CA ARG A 73 -9.90 1.23 22.06
C ARG A 73 -9.31 -0.04 21.48
N TYR A 74 -8.17 0.11 20.83
CA TYR A 74 -7.37 -0.96 20.26
C TYR A 74 -5.95 -0.93 20.82
N PHE A 75 -5.28 -2.08 20.68
CA PHE A 75 -3.93 -2.30 21.13
C PHE A 75 -3.10 -2.92 20.02
N SER A 76 -1.85 -2.49 19.91
CA SER A 76 -0.81 -3.14 19.10
C SER A 76 0.36 -3.50 19.99
N GLY A 77 1.24 -4.38 19.52
CA GLY A 77 2.42 -4.71 20.29
C GLY A 77 3.51 -5.31 19.44
N VAL A 78 4.72 -5.16 19.96
CA VAL A 78 5.94 -5.73 19.40
C VAL A 78 6.54 -6.69 20.40
N TRP A 79 6.88 -7.89 19.94
CA TRP A 79 7.53 -8.91 20.75
C TRP A 79 8.88 -9.30 20.17
N GLU A 80 9.80 -9.60 21.07
CA GLU A 80 11.10 -10.20 20.76
C GLU A 80 11.28 -11.55 21.48
N GLY A 81 12.28 -12.32 21.04
CA GLY A 81 12.67 -13.57 21.69
C GLY A 81 13.22 -13.33 23.09
N GLY A 82 12.63 -13.99 24.09
CA GLY A 82 13.06 -13.90 25.48
C GLY A 82 12.39 -14.94 26.36
N SER A 83 13.15 -15.49 27.31
CA SER A 83 12.64 -16.39 28.35
C SER A 83 12.70 -15.75 29.75
N ASP A 84 13.12 -14.50 29.84
CA ASP A 84 13.30 -13.75 31.07
C ASP A 84 11.97 -13.39 31.76
N GLY A 85 12.06 -12.91 33.01
CA GLY A 85 10.91 -12.43 33.77
C GLY A 85 10.27 -11.20 33.12
N TYR A 86 8.94 -11.12 33.18
CA TYR A 86 8.19 -10.09 32.47
C TYR A 86 6.89 -9.78 33.20
N ALA A 87 6.35 -8.60 32.97
CA ALA A 87 5.02 -8.21 33.41
C ALA A 87 4.40 -7.19 32.46
N LEU A 88 3.07 -7.12 32.49
CA LEU A 88 2.27 -6.10 31.84
C LEU A 88 1.25 -5.64 32.89
N THR A 89 1.07 -4.33 33.04
CA THR A 89 0.00 -3.82 33.91
C THR A 89 -1.37 -4.22 33.37
N PRO A 90 -2.38 -4.46 34.23
CA PRO A 90 -3.77 -4.43 33.81
C PRO A 90 -4.12 -3.08 33.14
N ALA A 91 -5.02 -3.07 32.16
CA ALA A 91 -5.57 -1.82 31.64
C ALA A 91 -6.40 -1.09 32.71
N GLY A 92 -6.48 0.24 32.59
CA GLY A 92 -7.33 1.08 33.44
C GLY A 92 -6.72 1.46 34.79
N LEU A 93 -5.40 1.39 34.94
CA LEU A 93 -4.72 1.90 36.13
C LEU A 93 -4.61 3.42 36.06
N ASP A 94 -5.09 4.12 37.08
CA ASP A 94 -4.75 5.53 37.25
C ASP A 94 -3.32 5.70 37.78
N TRP A 95 -2.84 6.93 37.85
CA TRP A 95 -1.46 7.22 38.21
C TRP A 95 -1.03 6.62 39.55
N ALA A 96 -1.91 6.65 40.56
CA ALA A 96 -1.61 6.13 41.89
C ALA A 96 -1.51 4.59 41.86
N ALA A 97 -2.46 3.92 41.19
CA ALA A 97 -2.43 2.47 41.03
C ALA A 97 -1.23 2.01 40.18
N PHE A 98 -0.93 2.72 39.10
CA PHE A 98 0.23 2.46 38.25
C PHE A 98 1.55 2.60 39.02
N ASN A 99 1.74 3.69 39.78
CA ASN A 99 2.95 3.88 40.59
C ASN A 99 3.15 2.78 41.62
N LYS A 100 2.06 2.30 42.22
CA LYS A 100 2.13 1.16 43.13
C LYS A 100 2.62 -0.09 42.40
N PHE A 101 2.04 -0.39 41.24
CA PHE A 101 2.46 -1.53 40.40
C PHE A 101 3.93 -1.40 40.00
N TRP A 102 4.32 -0.26 39.46
CA TRP A 102 5.69 0.05 39.06
C TRP A 102 6.67 -0.14 40.22
N SER A 103 6.38 0.41 41.40
CA SER A 103 7.22 0.25 42.59
C SER A 103 7.34 -1.20 43.05
N ASP A 104 6.27 -1.98 42.99
CA ASP A 104 6.28 -3.38 43.42
C ASP A 104 7.10 -4.27 42.46
N TYR A 105 6.93 -4.10 41.15
CA TYR A 105 7.61 -4.90 40.14
C TYR A 105 9.07 -4.45 39.89
N SER A 106 9.41 -3.19 40.19
CA SER A 106 10.77 -2.67 40.04
C SER A 106 11.82 -3.32 40.97
N LYS A 107 11.40 -4.22 41.86
CA LYS A 107 12.31 -5.05 42.69
C LYS A 107 13.10 -6.05 41.84
N THR A 108 12.50 -6.57 40.77
CA THR A 108 13.12 -7.62 39.92
C THR A 108 12.98 -7.35 38.42
N LEU A 109 12.09 -6.44 38.02
CA LEU A 109 11.85 -6.08 36.63
C LEU A 109 12.11 -4.58 36.41
N ARG A 110 12.21 -4.14 35.17
CA ARG A 110 12.29 -2.72 34.80
C ARG A 110 11.15 -2.40 33.85
N LEU A 111 10.48 -1.28 34.10
CA LEU A 111 9.59 -0.65 33.13
C LEU A 111 10.45 -0.28 31.92
N ILE A 112 10.05 -0.70 30.73
CA ILE A 112 10.81 -0.43 29.50
C ILE A 112 10.03 0.42 28.50
N ASP A 113 8.71 0.45 28.65
CA ASP A 113 7.75 1.14 27.81
C ASP A 113 6.53 1.49 28.68
N ILE A 114 5.95 2.66 28.46
CA ILE A 114 4.76 3.16 29.15
C ILE A 114 3.81 3.75 28.13
N GLU A 115 2.50 3.55 28.30
CA GLU A 115 1.49 4.27 27.53
C GLU A 115 0.64 5.14 28.43
N THR A 116 0.06 6.21 27.87
CA THR A 116 -1.03 6.90 28.54
C THR A 116 -2.21 7.24 27.64
N TYR A 117 -3.42 7.04 28.18
CA TYR A 117 -4.64 7.26 27.44
C TYR A 117 -5.78 7.78 28.30
N THR A 118 -6.82 8.31 27.67
CA THR A 118 -8.04 8.75 28.33
C THR A 118 -9.21 7.85 28.00
N GLU A 119 -9.97 7.44 29.00
CA GLU A 119 -11.23 6.73 28.82
C GLU A 119 -12.25 7.30 29.81
N GLY A 120 -13.47 7.63 29.35
CA GLY A 120 -14.49 8.24 30.19
C GLY A 120 -14.06 9.55 30.87
N GLY A 121 -13.16 10.33 30.25
CA GLY A 121 -12.62 11.58 30.81
C GLY A 121 -11.59 11.40 31.92
N LYS A 122 -11.18 10.17 32.23
CA LYS A 122 -10.11 9.87 33.19
C LYS A 122 -8.86 9.37 32.45
N ARG A 123 -7.68 9.81 32.91
CA ARG A 123 -6.39 9.35 32.39
C ARG A 123 -5.95 8.05 33.07
N TYR A 124 -5.47 7.13 32.25
CA TYR A 124 -4.95 5.82 32.62
C TYR A 124 -3.56 5.61 32.05
N PHE A 125 -2.86 4.62 32.60
CA PHE A 125 -1.48 4.28 32.27
C PHE A 125 -1.33 2.78 32.10
N LEU A 126 -0.52 2.39 31.12
CA LEU A 126 -0.13 1.02 30.85
C LEU A 126 1.40 0.94 30.87
N GLY A 127 1.99 -0.20 31.21
CA GLY A 127 3.43 -0.33 31.21
C GLY A 127 3.90 -1.75 30.99
N VAL A 128 4.97 -1.88 30.20
CA VAL A 128 5.64 -3.13 29.87
C VAL A 128 6.90 -3.28 30.70
N PHE A 129 7.07 -4.46 31.30
CA PHE A 129 8.19 -4.74 32.18
C PHE A 129 8.99 -5.95 31.71
N ARG A 130 10.32 -5.82 31.72
CA ARG A 130 11.27 -6.90 31.44
C ARG A 130 12.22 -7.15 32.60
N GLN A 131 12.88 -8.30 32.60
CA GLN A 131 13.79 -8.65 33.69
C GLN A 131 14.93 -7.63 33.77
N GLY A 132 15.15 -7.07 34.96
CA GLY A 132 16.19 -6.07 35.13
C GLY A 132 16.36 -5.64 36.58
N THR A 133 17.59 -5.27 36.93
CA THR A 133 17.97 -4.74 38.25
C THR A 133 18.79 -3.46 38.09
N GLY A 134 19.17 -2.79 39.17
CA GLY A 134 19.95 -1.53 39.13
C GLY A 134 19.11 -0.26 39.33
N GLY A 135 19.65 0.91 38.98
CA GLY A 135 18.91 2.17 39.09
C GLY A 135 17.75 2.24 38.11
N TYR A 136 16.67 2.94 38.46
CA TYR A 136 15.53 3.19 37.58
C TYR A 136 14.86 4.49 37.99
N ALA A 137 14.19 5.16 37.04
CA ALA A 137 13.36 6.31 37.32
C ALA A 137 12.20 6.41 36.33
N LEU A 138 11.16 7.12 36.75
CA LEU A 138 10.02 7.51 35.95
C LEU A 138 9.74 8.96 36.28
N THR A 139 9.49 9.80 35.28
CA THR A 139 9.06 11.18 35.52
C THR A 139 7.72 11.23 36.24
N PRO A 140 7.49 12.19 37.15
CA PRO A 140 6.14 12.56 37.56
C PRO A 140 5.25 12.91 36.36
N THR A 141 3.93 12.78 36.50
CA THR A 141 2.98 13.35 35.53
C THR A 141 2.98 14.88 35.58
N GLY A 142 2.52 15.50 34.49
CA GLY A 142 2.34 16.94 34.39
C GLY A 142 3.61 17.75 34.09
N LEU A 143 4.71 17.10 33.70
CA LEU A 143 5.91 17.84 33.29
C LEU A 143 5.76 18.39 31.88
N ASP A 144 5.91 19.70 31.72
CA ASP A 144 6.05 20.29 30.39
C ASP A 144 7.45 20.04 29.82
N TRP A 145 7.71 20.49 28.58
CA TRP A 145 8.96 20.20 27.91
C TRP A 145 10.20 20.71 28.68
N ALA A 146 10.12 21.88 29.29
CA ALA A 146 11.25 22.47 30.01
C ALA A 146 11.53 21.69 31.30
N GLU A 147 10.47 21.32 32.02
CA GLU A 147 10.55 20.51 33.24
C GLU A 147 11.04 19.09 32.93
N PHE A 148 10.53 18.47 31.86
CA PHE A 148 10.96 17.17 31.38
C PHE A 148 12.44 17.18 31.00
N ASN A 149 12.91 18.19 30.24
CA ASN A 149 14.32 18.29 29.85
C ASN A 149 15.25 18.42 31.05
N LYS A 150 14.81 19.17 32.06
CA LYS A 150 15.54 19.25 33.32
C LYS A 150 15.64 17.88 33.99
N PHE A 151 14.52 17.15 34.11
CA PHE A 151 14.50 15.80 34.67
C PHE A 151 15.42 14.87 33.87
N TRP A 152 15.29 14.84 32.54
CA TRP A 152 16.11 14.05 31.64
C TRP A 152 17.61 14.35 31.83
N SER A 153 18.01 15.62 31.86
CA SER A 153 19.40 16.02 32.07
C SER A 153 19.95 15.57 33.44
N ASP A 154 19.13 15.68 34.49
CA ASP A 154 19.54 15.33 35.85
C ASP A 154 19.69 13.81 36.04
N TYR A 155 18.76 13.01 35.49
CA TYR A 155 18.78 11.54 35.63
C TYR A 155 19.72 10.86 34.63
N SER A 156 19.98 11.48 33.47
CA SER A 156 20.90 10.92 32.47
C SER A 156 22.37 10.92 32.89
N LYS A 157 22.70 11.41 34.09
CA LYS A 157 24.03 11.25 34.71
C LYS A 157 24.34 9.78 35.01
N ASN A 158 23.34 8.99 35.39
CA ASN A 158 23.51 7.58 35.81
C ASN A 158 22.51 6.60 35.18
N LEU A 159 21.45 7.12 34.55
CA LEU A 159 20.42 6.34 33.86
C LEU A 159 20.35 6.78 32.40
N ARG A 160 19.51 6.11 31.61
CA ARG A 160 19.21 6.48 30.24
C ARG A 160 17.73 6.42 30.01
N LEU A 161 17.20 7.46 29.38
CA LEU A 161 15.86 7.44 28.81
C LEU A 161 15.77 6.26 27.84
N THR A 162 14.76 5.43 28.00
CA THR A 162 14.48 4.28 27.12
C THR A 162 13.23 4.47 26.31
N ASP A 163 12.29 5.27 26.82
CA ASP A 163 10.96 5.42 26.26
C ASP A 163 10.35 6.78 26.71
N ILE A 164 9.57 7.46 25.86
CA ILE A 164 9.08 8.83 26.09
C ILE A 164 7.67 9.16 25.56
N GLU A 165 6.65 8.82 26.31
CA GLU A 165 5.29 9.31 25.98
C GLU A 165 5.04 10.82 25.98
N THR A 166 4.08 11.26 25.16
CA THR A 166 3.46 12.59 25.28
C THR A 166 1.93 12.58 25.28
N TYR A 167 1.35 13.50 26.03
CA TYR A 167 -0.11 13.66 26.10
C TYR A 167 -0.54 15.10 26.30
N THR A 168 -1.82 15.36 26.05
CA THR A 168 -2.45 16.64 26.33
C THR A 168 -3.42 16.54 27.50
N GLU A 169 -3.40 17.55 28.38
CA GLU A 169 -4.36 17.69 29.46
C GLU A 169 -4.60 19.19 29.71
N GLY A 170 -5.87 19.60 29.78
CA GLY A 170 -6.23 21.01 29.94
C GLY A 170 -5.70 21.93 28.83
N GLY A 171 -5.49 21.41 27.61
CA GLY A 171 -4.93 22.16 26.49
C GLY A 171 -3.41 22.40 26.55
N LYS A 172 -2.72 21.85 27.54
CA LYS A 172 -1.25 21.86 27.64
C LYS A 172 -0.69 20.48 27.30
N ARG A 173 0.47 20.43 26.66
CA ARG A 173 1.22 19.21 26.39
C ARG A 173 2.18 18.88 27.52
N TYR A 174 2.23 17.61 27.88
CA TYR A 174 3.09 17.04 28.90
C TYR A 174 3.83 15.83 28.37
N PHE A 175 4.87 15.41 29.09
CA PHE A 175 5.76 14.31 28.72
C PHE A 175 5.96 13.36 29.89
N LEU A 176 6.09 12.07 29.59
CA LEU A 176 6.60 11.05 30.52
C LEU A 176 7.88 10.47 29.96
N GLY A 177 8.71 9.92 30.83
CA GLY A 177 9.95 9.28 30.40
C GLY A 177 10.33 8.17 31.34
N VAL A 178 10.64 7.02 30.76
CA VAL A 178 11.12 5.83 31.45
C VAL A 178 12.64 5.80 31.40
N PHE A 179 13.28 5.63 32.56
CA PHE A 179 14.73 5.65 32.69
C PHE A 179 15.24 4.35 33.30
N ASN A 180 16.18 3.73 32.59
CA ASN A 180 16.81 2.47 32.98
C ASN A 180 18.33 2.60 33.12
N PRO A 181 19.03 1.61 33.72
CA PRO A 181 20.47 1.68 33.89
C PRO A 181 21.20 1.89 32.55
N GLY A 182 22.17 2.80 32.52
CA GLY A 182 23.03 2.99 31.36
C GLY A 182 24.00 4.16 31.55
N ASN A 183 25.18 4.03 30.95
CA ASN A 183 26.23 5.06 30.97
C ASN A 183 26.82 5.34 29.58
N ASP A 184 26.26 4.74 28.54
CA ASP A 184 26.65 4.89 27.13
C ASP A 184 26.27 6.27 26.56
N ALA A 185 26.79 6.62 25.38
CA ALA A 185 26.38 7.85 24.71
C ALA A 185 24.86 7.87 24.42
N TYR A 186 24.23 9.03 24.53
CA TYR A 186 22.78 9.17 24.39
C TYR A 186 22.41 10.55 23.88
N VAL A 187 21.22 10.68 23.31
CA VAL A 187 20.63 11.98 22.98
C VAL A 187 19.12 11.88 22.88
N LEU A 188 18.43 12.94 23.28
CA LEU A 188 17.02 13.19 23.02
C LEU A 188 16.92 14.24 21.91
N SER A 189 16.01 14.08 20.96
CA SER A 189 15.80 15.07 19.91
C SER A 189 15.42 16.45 20.47
N PRO A 190 15.79 17.55 19.78
CA PRO A 190 15.12 18.83 19.96
C PRO A 190 13.61 18.73 19.75
N TYR A 191 12.87 19.54 20.49
CA TYR A 191 11.41 19.66 20.37
C TYR A 191 10.98 20.24 19.03
N GLY A 192 9.80 19.81 18.54
CA GLY A 192 9.12 20.51 17.45
C GLY A 192 9.62 20.20 16.05
N MET A 193 10.27 19.05 15.83
CA MET A 193 10.74 18.67 14.51
C MET A 193 9.63 18.07 13.65
N ASP A 194 9.49 18.55 12.41
CA ASP A 194 8.75 17.82 11.39
C ASP A 194 9.54 16.60 10.88
N TYR A 195 8.93 15.76 10.04
CA TYR A 195 9.58 14.54 9.55
C TYR A 195 10.87 14.80 8.75
N THR A 196 10.94 15.91 8.00
CA THR A 196 12.13 16.24 7.20
C THR A 196 13.28 16.64 8.12
N GLN A 197 12.98 17.43 9.16
CA GLN A 197 13.97 17.79 10.18
C GLN A 197 14.40 16.57 11.00
N PHE A 198 13.46 15.71 11.38
CA PHE A 198 13.71 14.51 12.17
C PHE A 198 14.60 13.51 11.43
N THR A 199 14.31 13.20 10.16
CA THR A 199 15.13 12.27 9.36
C THR A 199 16.55 12.79 9.13
N LYS A 200 16.71 14.10 8.88
CA LYS A 200 18.04 14.72 8.86
C LYS A 200 18.76 14.58 10.20
N TYR A 201 18.06 14.81 11.31
CA TYR A 201 18.61 14.66 12.64
C TYR A 201 19.04 13.21 12.89
N TRP A 202 18.21 12.24 12.53
CA TRP A 202 18.48 10.80 12.60
C TRP A 202 19.75 10.42 11.83
N ASP A 203 19.91 10.90 10.59
CA ASP A 203 21.12 10.68 9.78
C ASP A 203 22.38 11.27 10.43
N ASP A 204 22.28 12.47 11.00
CA ASP A 204 23.40 13.14 11.67
C ASP A 204 23.79 12.40 12.95
N ARG A 205 22.82 11.91 13.74
CA ARG A 205 23.08 11.06 14.91
C ARG A 205 23.69 9.72 14.54
N ALA A 206 23.32 9.14 13.40
CA ALA A 206 23.93 7.90 12.95
C ALA A 206 25.44 8.01 12.69
N LYS A 207 25.91 9.17 12.19
CA LYS A 207 27.34 9.49 11.99
C LYS A 207 28.10 9.65 13.30
N GLU A 208 27.39 9.93 14.38
CA GLU A 208 27.93 10.06 15.74
C GLU A 208 27.89 8.73 16.52
N ASN A 209 27.64 7.60 15.84
CA ASN A 209 27.48 6.28 16.45
C ASN A 209 26.34 6.23 17.48
N LEU A 210 25.24 6.92 17.15
CA LEU A 210 23.99 6.87 17.89
C LEU A 210 22.92 6.19 17.04
N ARG A 211 21.96 5.55 17.68
CA ARG A 211 20.88 4.80 17.05
C ARG A 211 19.58 5.05 17.79
N LEU A 212 18.54 5.35 17.02
CA LEU A 212 17.19 5.53 17.53
C LEU A 212 16.74 4.23 18.21
N ILE A 213 16.12 4.35 19.37
CA ILE A 213 15.54 3.22 20.11
C ILE A 213 14.04 3.38 20.33
N ASP A 214 13.56 4.62 20.25
CA ASP A 214 12.18 4.99 20.53
C ASP A 214 11.84 6.26 19.75
N ILE A 215 10.60 6.37 19.27
CA ILE A 215 10.10 7.53 18.51
C ILE A 215 8.68 7.85 18.93
N GLU A 216 8.35 9.14 18.98
CA GLU A 216 6.99 9.61 19.24
C GLU A 216 6.46 10.44 18.10
N SER A 217 5.14 10.41 17.89
CA SER A 217 4.49 11.22 16.86
C SER A 217 3.17 11.85 17.31
N TYR A 218 3.10 13.18 17.31
CA TYR A 218 1.89 13.91 17.73
C TYR A 218 1.61 15.13 16.87
N VAL A 219 0.37 15.60 16.91
CA VAL A 219 -0.04 16.83 16.22
C VAL A 219 0.08 18.04 17.15
N GLU A 220 0.75 19.08 16.68
CA GLU A 220 0.83 20.39 17.33
C GLU A 220 0.72 21.50 16.31
N GLY A 221 -0.19 22.46 16.54
CA GLY A 221 -0.40 23.56 15.59
C GLY A 221 -0.78 23.11 14.17
N GLY A 222 -1.46 21.96 14.04
CA GLY A 222 -1.84 21.37 12.75
C GLY A 222 -0.68 20.70 11.98
N LYS A 223 0.49 20.52 12.62
CA LYS A 223 1.64 19.81 12.05
C LYS A 223 1.93 18.57 12.87
N ARG A 224 2.31 17.49 12.19
CA ARG A 224 2.85 16.30 12.86
C ARG A 224 4.30 16.55 13.25
N ILE A 225 4.59 16.34 14.52
CA ILE A 225 5.87 16.54 15.19
C ILE A 225 6.41 15.19 15.64
N PHE A 226 7.73 15.03 15.56
CA PHE A 226 8.43 13.83 15.98
C PHE A 226 9.40 14.13 17.12
N LEU A 227 9.43 13.23 18.11
CA LEU A 227 10.50 13.15 19.11
C LEU A 227 11.15 11.78 19.00
N GLY A 228 12.39 11.66 19.47
CA GLY A 228 13.05 10.37 19.50
C GLY A 228 14.14 10.30 20.54
N VAL A 229 14.45 9.06 20.93
CA VAL A 229 15.48 8.74 21.90
C VAL A 229 16.54 7.90 21.23
N TRP A 230 17.81 8.30 21.36
CA TRP A 230 18.94 7.59 20.78
C TRP A 230 19.89 7.10 21.88
N ARG A 231 20.45 5.93 21.63
CA ARG A 231 21.50 5.30 22.43
C ARG A 231 22.74 5.02 21.58
N GLN A 232 23.86 4.77 22.23
CA GLN A 232 25.10 4.42 21.55
C GLN A 232 24.91 3.15 20.71
N GLY A 233 25.38 3.17 19.47
CA GLY A 233 25.31 2.03 18.58
C GLY A 233 25.97 2.29 17.22
N THR A 234 26.65 1.27 16.72
CA THR A 234 27.20 1.24 15.35
C THR A 234 26.54 0.17 14.50
N ASP A 235 25.54 -0.53 15.05
CA ASP A 235 24.84 -1.64 14.45
C ASP A 235 23.91 -1.19 13.31
N GLY A 236 23.35 -2.17 12.59
CA GLY A 236 22.35 -1.93 11.55
C GLY A 236 21.07 -1.37 12.13
N TYR A 237 20.41 -0.51 11.39
CA TYR A 237 19.22 0.22 11.85
C TYR A 237 18.37 0.63 10.66
N ALA A 238 17.08 0.84 10.90
CA ALA A 238 16.17 1.38 9.91
C ALA A 238 15.01 2.14 10.57
N LEU A 239 14.36 2.98 9.78
CA LEU A 239 13.15 3.72 10.13
C LEU A 239 12.18 3.58 8.96
N TRP A 240 10.93 3.25 9.25
CA TRP A 240 9.85 3.19 8.25
C TRP A 240 8.65 3.95 8.79
N HIS A 241 8.13 4.90 8.03
CA HIS A 241 7.25 5.94 8.58
C HIS A 241 6.02 6.19 7.72
N GLY A 242 4.89 6.41 8.39
CA GLY A 242 3.69 7.00 7.79
C GLY A 242 3.04 6.13 6.75
N THR A 243 3.12 4.81 6.92
CA THR A 243 2.64 3.85 5.94
C THR A 243 1.44 3.08 6.44
N ASP A 244 0.62 2.59 5.52
CA ASP A 244 -0.47 1.68 5.85
C ASP A 244 0.02 0.32 6.34
N TRP A 245 -0.89 -0.44 6.95
CA TRP A 245 -0.58 -1.75 7.52
C TRP A 245 0.05 -2.76 6.53
N GLN A 246 -0.41 -2.82 5.27
CA GLN A 246 0.17 -3.73 4.29
C GLN A 246 1.62 -3.35 4.02
N SER A 247 1.89 -2.07 3.82
CA SER A 247 3.25 -1.58 3.62
C SER A 247 4.14 -1.78 4.84
N PHE A 248 3.65 -1.49 6.04
CA PHE A 248 4.40 -1.61 7.29
C PHE A 248 4.79 -3.06 7.60
N THR A 249 3.82 -3.98 7.57
CA THR A 249 4.07 -5.41 7.83
C THR A 249 5.01 -6.05 6.81
N SER A 250 4.93 -5.61 5.55
CA SER A 250 5.87 -6.04 4.52
C SER A 250 7.29 -5.59 4.83
N ARG A 251 7.45 -4.34 5.30
CA ARG A 251 8.76 -3.84 5.72
C ARG A 251 9.28 -4.57 6.96
N TRP A 252 8.41 -4.81 7.94
CA TRP A 252 8.74 -5.61 9.12
C TRP A 252 9.29 -6.99 8.74
N ALA A 253 8.63 -7.69 7.82
CA ALA A 253 9.06 -9.02 7.38
C ALA A 253 10.37 -8.99 6.56
N GLU A 254 10.54 -8.02 5.66
CA GLU A 254 11.79 -7.80 4.89
C GLU A 254 12.98 -7.53 5.80
N TYR A 255 12.81 -6.66 6.80
CA TYR A 255 13.85 -6.31 7.76
C TYR A 255 14.20 -7.46 8.70
N ASN A 256 13.21 -8.25 9.14
CA ASN A 256 13.47 -9.48 9.87
C ASN A 256 14.35 -10.45 9.06
N GLY A 257 14.08 -10.60 7.76
CA GLY A 257 14.93 -11.37 6.84
C GLY A 257 16.33 -10.79 6.62
N SER A 258 16.57 -9.55 7.04
CA SER A 258 17.84 -8.80 6.85
C SER A 258 18.59 -8.54 8.17
N ASN A 259 18.28 -9.28 9.24
CA ASN A 259 18.85 -9.12 10.58
C ASN A 259 18.56 -7.76 11.24
N LEU A 260 17.34 -7.25 11.04
CA LEU A 260 16.79 -6.10 11.75
C LEU A 260 15.49 -6.49 12.45
N GLN A 261 15.30 -6.07 13.70
CA GLN A 261 14.09 -6.30 14.49
C GLN A 261 13.46 -4.96 14.84
N LEU A 262 12.13 -4.90 14.76
CA LEU A 262 11.33 -3.77 15.24
C LEU A 262 11.51 -3.69 16.75
N VAL A 263 11.92 -2.53 17.25
CA VAL A 263 12.15 -2.28 18.68
C VAL A 263 11.13 -1.32 19.28
N ASP A 264 10.46 -0.56 18.42
CA ASP A 264 9.51 0.46 18.80
C ASP A 264 8.55 0.72 17.63
N LEU A 265 7.27 0.94 17.93
CA LEU A 265 6.19 1.10 16.98
C LEU A 265 5.31 2.27 17.40
N GLU A 266 5.08 3.20 16.49
CA GLU A 266 4.12 4.30 16.67
C GLU A 266 2.90 4.12 15.77
N THR A 267 1.72 4.43 16.28
CA THR A 267 0.49 4.47 15.49
C THR A 267 -0.29 5.77 15.66
N TYR A 268 -0.84 6.26 14.55
CA TYR A 268 -1.69 7.44 14.59
C TYR A 268 -2.72 7.44 13.47
N ASP A 269 -3.83 8.13 13.72
CA ASP A 269 -4.91 8.28 12.75
C ASP A 269 -4.38 8.84 11.42
N GLY A 270 -4.70 8.14 10.33
CA GLY A 270 -4.62 8.68 8.99
C GLY A 270 -5.93 9.37 8.59
N ASP A 271 -5.94 10.00 7.42
CA ASP A 271 -7.14 10.67 6.89
C ASP A 271 -7.91 9.79 5.88
N CYS A 272 -7.38 8.61 5.51
CA CYS A 272 -8.01 7.74 4.52
C CYS A 272 -9.20 6.98 5.11
N PRO A 273 -10.43 7.09 4.54
CA PRO A 273 -11.58 6.33 5.02
C PRO A 273 -11.34 4.82 4.95
N GLY A 274 -11.85 4.08 5.92
CA GLY A 274 -11.68 2.62 6.03
C GLY A 274 -12.33 1.82 4.90
N GLY A 275 -13.30 2.41 4.19
CA GLY A 275 -13.81 1.84 2.93
C GLY A 275 -12.79 1.88 1.78
N CYS A 276 -11.74 2.69 1.93
CA CYS A 276 -10.68 2.94 0.95
C CYS A 276 -9.31 2.49 1.42
N MET A 277 -9.25 1.53 2.35
CA MET A 277 -8.00 0.90 2.71
C MET A 277 -7.34 0.25 1.50
N ASN A 278 -6.01 0.35 1.43
CA ASN A 278 -5.20 -0.22 0.37
C ASN A 278 -5.40 -1.74 0.37
N GLN A 279 -5.72 -2.27 -0.78
CA GLN A 279 -5.87 -3.69 -1.05
C GLN A 279 -4.91 -4.08 -2.18
N ALA A 280 -3.63 -3.68 -2.02
CA ALA A 280 -2.57 -4.04 -2.93
C ALA A 280 -2.37 -5.56 -2.97
N LEU A 281 -2.63 -6.25 -1.84
CA LEU A 281 -2.76 -7.72 -1.77
C LEU A 281 -4.19 -8.16 -1.46
N MET A 282 -4.46 -9.44 -1.73
CA MET A 282 -5.53 -10.15 -1.02
C MET A 282 -5.25 -10.23 0.48
N ALA A 283 -6.32 -10.41 1.25
CA ALA A 283 -6.20 -10.74 2.66
C ALA A 283 -5.31 -11.98 2.82
N ASP A 284 -4.35 -11.92 3.76
CA ASP A 284 -3.45 -13.03 4.04
C ASP A 284 -4.18 -14.12 4.84
N ASN A 285 -5.05 -14.83 4.14
CA ASN A 285 -5.74 -16.01 4.64
C ASN A 285 -5.32 -17.21 3.79
N PRO A 286 -4.53 -18.13 4.38
CA PRO A 286 -4.62 -19.57 4.24
C PRO A 286 -5.42 -20.14 3.08
N ALA A 287 -6.73 -20.01 3.32
CA ALA A 287 -7.82 -20.66 2.61
C ALA A 287 -8.30 -19.89 1.37
N THR A 288 -7.78 -18.69 1.12
CA THR A 288 -8.18 -17.88 -0.04
C THR A 288 -7.53 -18.46 -1.30
N SER A 289 -8.34 -19.06 -2.17
CA SER A 289 -7.88 -19.58 -3.45
C SER A 289 -7.37 -18.43 -4.34
N GLY A 290 -6.25 -18.66 -5.01
CA GLY A 290 -5.65 -17.71 -5.95
C GLY A 290 -4.97 -16.49 -5.32
N ARG A 291 -4.76 -16.48 -3.99
CA ARG A 291 -4.09 -15.41 -3.23
C ARG A 291 -2.69 -15.03 -3.74
N ASP A 292 -2.10 -15.86 -4.58
CA ASP A 292 -0.79 -15.68 -5.19
C ASP A 292 -0.77 -15.78 -6.72
N SER A 293 -1.94 -15.83 -7.37
CA SER A 293 -2.05 -16.44 -8.70
C SER A 293 -2.42 -15.50 -9.85
N TYR A 294 -2.05 -14.21 -9.79
CA TYR A 294 -2.27 -13.32 -10.94
C TYR A 294 -0.96 -12.89 -11.59
N ASP A 295 -0.53 -13.69 -12.57
CA ASP A 295 0.56 -13.38 -13.49
C ASP A 295 -0.03 -13.28 -14.91
N TYR A 296 0.12 -12.11 -15.54
CA TYR A 296 -0.19 -11.93 -16.95
C TYR A 296 1.00 -12.34 -17.81
N GLY A 297 0.89 -13.49 -18.49
CA GLY A 297 1.89 -13.98 -19.43
C GLY A 297 1.51 -13.66 -20.87
N ILE A 298 2.37 -12.95 -21.60
CA ILE A 298 2.18 -12.68 -23.03
C ILE A 298 3.39 -13.16 -23.83
N TYR A 299 3.17 -13.59 -25.08
CA TYR A 299 4.22 -14.13 -25.95
C TYR A 299 5.45 -13.23 -26.05
N ALA A 300 6.62 -13.85 -25.93
CA ALA A 300 7.87 -13.19 -26.25
C ALA A 300 8.02 -13.03 -27.78
N SER A 301 8.74 -11.99 -28.19
CA SER A 301 9.11 -11.72 -29.58
C SER A 301 10.59 -11.35 -29.66
N SER A 302 11.10 -11.13 -30.86
CA SER A 302 12.46 -10.60 -31.07
C SER A 302 12.67 -9.18 -30.52
N GLN A 303 11.59 -8.51 -30.09
CA GLN A 303 11.64 -7.19 -29.48
C GLN A 303 11.08 -7.14 -28.05
N HIS A 304 10.34 -8.16 -27.62
CA HIS A 304 9.69 -8.26 -26.32
C HIS A 304 10.12 -9.53 -25.58
N CYS A 305 10.89 -9.35 -24.50
CA CYS A 305 11.37 -10.42 -23.63
C CYS A 305 11.46 -9.91 -22.18
N GLU A 306 11.86 -10.78 -21.24
CA GLU A 306 12.12 -10.41 -19.83
C GLU A 306 13.32 -9.45 -19.70
N GLY A 307 14.26 -9.48 -20.65
CA GLY A 307 15.40 -8.57 -20.73
C GLY A 307 15.06 -7.23 -21.41
N GLU A 308 16.07 -6.36 -21.48
CA GLU A 308 15.95 -5.04 -22.11
C GLU A 308 15.66 -5.13 -23.62
N PRO A 309 14.98 -4.15 -24.22
CA PRO A 309 14.75 -4.11 -25.66
C PRO A 309 16.06 -4.16 -26.44
N GLY A 310 16.20 -5.18 -27.29
CA GLY A 310 17.43 -5.44 -28.06
C GLY A 310 18.29 -6.58 -27.51
N SER A 311 18.05 -7.06 -26.28
CA SER A 311 18.68 -8.28 -25.77
C SER A 311 17.84 -9.53 -26.03
N CYS A 312 16.70 -9.40 -26.73
CA CYS A 312 15.78 -10.49 -26.95
C CYS A 312 16.31 -11.49 -27.99
N PRO A 313 16.06 -12.79 -27.81
CA PRO A 313 16.41 -13.79 -28.82
C PRO A 313 15.79 -13.44 -30.17
N ALA A 314 16.54 -13.57 -31.26
CA ALA A 314 16.03 -13.29 -32.61
C ALA A 314 14.82 -14.16 -32.97
N ASN A 315 14.79 -15.41 -32.49
CA ASN A 315 13.72 -16.37 -32.69
C ASN A 315 13.37 -17.01 -31.34
N PRO A 316 12.56 -16.36 -30.48
CA PRO A 316 12.13 -16.98 -29.24
C PRO A 316 11.25 -18.20 -29.53
N SER A 317 11.20 -19.15 -28.59
CA SER A 317 10.28 -20.29 -28.69
C SER A 317 8.83 -19.78 -28.77
N SER A 318 7.96 -20.49 -29.50
CA SER A 318 6.52 -20.19 -29.54
C SER A 318 5.85 -20.30 -28.16
N SER A 319 6.44 -21.05 -27.23
CA SER A 319 5.99 -21.13 -25.84
C SER A 319 6.58 -20.06 -24.91
N SER A 320 7.57 -19.28 -25.37
CA SER A 320 8.19 -18.24 -24.54
C SER A 320 7.18 -17.17 -24.17
N ARG A 321 7.20 -16.75 -22.90
CA ARG A 321 6.34 -15.72 -22.33
C ARG A 321 7.19 -14.71 -21.57
N VAL A 322 6.71 -13.48 -21.51
CA VAL A 322 7.10 -12.48 -20.52
C VAL A 322 5.95 -12.35 -19.54
N TYR A 323 6.26 -12.42 -18.25
CA TYR A 323 5.23 -12.34 -17.21
C TYR A 323 5.28 -10.99 -16.50
N TYR A 324 4.10 -10.40 -16.35
CA TYR A 324 3.84 -9.23 -15.52
C TYR A 324 3.05 -9.70 -14.31
N ARG A 325 3.56 -9.44 -13.12
CA ARG A 325 3.15 -10.16 -11.91
C ARG A 325 2.41 -9.26 -10.94
N TRP A 326 1.53 -9.86 -10.15
CA TRP A 326 1.06 -9.22 -8.93
C TRP A 326 2.26 -8.78 -8.08
N PRO A 327 2.32 -7.54 -7.54
CA PRO A 327 3.34 -7.09 -6.59
C PRO A 327 3.29 -7.79 -5.21
N ASN A 328 3.24 -9.12 -5.19
CA ASN A 328 3.37 -9.93 -3.99
C ASN A 328 4.84 -10.35 -3.75
N LEU A 329 5.16 -10.53 -2.48
CA LEU A 329 6.43 -11.00 -1.98
C LEU A 329 6.15 -12.13 -0.98
N LYS A 330 6.59 -13.34 -1.33
CA LYS A 330 6.47 -14.50 -0.44
C LYS A 330 7.69 -14.58 0.46
N LEU A 331 7.48 -14.49 1.77
CA LEU A 331 8.52 -14.70 2.78
C LEU A 331 8.06 -15.84 3.71
N GLY A 332 8.76 -16.97 3.67
CA GLY A 332 8.28 -18.19 4.33
C GLY A 332 6.95 -18.66 3.72
N ASN A 333 5.90 -18.73 4.54
CA ASN A 333 4.57 -19.17 4.14
C ASN A 333 3.58 -18.02 3.90
N ASP A 334 3.99 -16.79 4.22
CA ASP A 334 3.13 -15.61 4.23
C ASP A 334 3.41 -14.73 2.99
N TYR A 335 2.45 -13.88 2.66
CA TYR A 335 2.52 -12.99 1.49
C TYR A 335 2.44 -11.53 1.93
N TYR A 336 3.38 -10.75 1.42
CA TYR A 336 3.58 -9.33 1.72
C TYR A 336 3.52 -8.51 0.43
N VAL A 337 3.28 -7.19 0.53
CA VAL A 337 3.42 -6.31 -0.64
C VAL A 337 4.88 -6.17 -0.97
N ARG A 338 5.19 -6.11 -2.26
CA ARG A 338 6.54 -5.85 -2.74
C ARG A 338 6.85 -4.35 -2.68
N ASN A 339 7.24 -3.87 -1.50
CA ASN A 339 7.55 -2.45 -1.29
C ASN A 339 8.65 -1.95 -2.25
N SER A 340 9.61 -2.81 -2.63
CA SER A 340 10.68 -2.46 -3.60
C SER A 340 10.15 -2.05 -4.97
N VAL A 341 8.99 -2.54 -5.38
CA VAL A 341 8.34 -2.12 -6.63
C VAL A 341 7.44 -0.93 -6.38
N LEU A 342 6.57 -1.03 -5.36
CA LEU A 342 5.49 -0.06 -5.18
C LEU A 342 6.03 1.34 -4.82
N TYR A 343 7.07 1.43 -3.98
CA TYR A 343 7.69 2.72 -3.63
C TYR A 343 8.73 3.20 -4.63
N ASP A 344 9.32 2.30 -5.43
CA ASP A 344 10.31 2.71 -6.42
C ASP A 344 9.67 3.20 -7.73
N ALA A 345 8.39 2.87 -7.96
CA ALA A 345 7.54 3.42 -9.03
C ALA A 345 7.16 4.90 -8.80
N LYS A 346 8.14 5.74 -8.44
CA LYS A 346 7.99 7.14 -8.01
C LYS A 346 8.12 8.16 -9.14
N ASP A 347 8.55 7.72 -10.31
CA ASP A 347 8.77 8.61 -11.44
C ASP A 347 7.45 9.17 -11.97
N ARG A 348 7.41 10.49 -12.14
CA ARG A 348 6.25 11.21 -12.65
C ARG A 348 6.39 11.42 -14.15
N PHE A 349 5.98 10.43 -14.95
CA PHE A 349 6.18 10.44 -16.40
C PHE A 349 4.93 10.10 -17.21
N LEU A 350 3.87 9.59 -16.58
CA LEU A 350 2.65 9.15 -17.26
C LEU A 350 1.70 10.32 -17.56
N THR A 351 0.96 10.19 -18.66
CA THR A 351 -0.12 11.05 -19.15
C THR A 351 -1.31 10.19 -19.59
N LEU A 352 -2.50 10.75 -19.65
CA LEU A 352 -3.71 10.03 -20.03
C LEU A 352 -3.55 9.36 -21.42
N PRO A 353 -3.87 8.06 -21.56
CA PRO A 353 -3.65 7.32 -22.79
C PRO A 353 -4.73 7.55 -23.86
N PHE A 354 -5.31 8.75 -23.91
CA PHE A 354 -6.32 9.17 -24.89
C PHE A 354 -6.42 10.71 -24.95
N LYS A 355 -7.14 11.22 -25.97
CA LYS A 355 -7.39 12.66 -26.18
C LYS A 355 -8.83 13.09 -25.91
N GLU A 356 -9.71 12.15 -25.59
CA GLU A 356 -11.11 12.43 -25.27
C GLU A 356 -11.24 13.32 -24.04
N LYS A 357 -12.26 14.18 -24.02
CA LYS A 357 -12.54 15.04 -22.87
C LYS A 357 -12.82 14.20 -21.64
N ALA A 358 -12.21 14.52 -20.51
CA ALA A 358 -12.33 13.74 -19.28
C ALA A 358 -13.78 13.65 -18.78
N SER A 359 -14.60 14.67 -19.06
CA SER A 359 -16.05 14.67 -18.78
C SER A 359 -16.80 13.53 -19.45
N ASP A 360 -16.31 13.07 -20.60
CA ASP A 360 -16.94 12.06 -21.45
C ASP A 360 -16.40 10.66 -21.16
N MET A 361 -15.36 10.57 -20.31
CA MET A 361 -14.68 9.35 -19.94
C MET A 361 -15.12 8.87 -18.55
N SER A 362 -15.11 7.56 -18.40
CA SER A 362 -15.21 6.84 -17.13
C SER A 362 -13.92 6.06 -16.92
N LYS A 363 -13.65 5.72 -15.66
CA LYS A 363 -12.57 4.79 -15.32
C LYS A 363 -12.98 3.80 -14.25
N ASN A 364 -12.23 2.72 -14.18
CA ASN A 364 -12.24 1.78 -13.08
C ASN A 364 -10.93 1.90 -12.25
N GLY A 365 -10.83 1.17 -11.13
CA GLY A 365 -9.66 1.18 -10.25
C GLY A 365 -8.89 -0.14 -10.21
N TRP A 366 -7.96 -0.25 -9.26
CA TRP A 366 -7.18 -1.46 -8.97
C TRP A 366 -8.05 -2.67 -8.61
N LEU A 367 -9.24 -2.43 -8.02
CA LEU A 367 -10.28 -3.42 -7.76
C LEU A 367 -11.54 -3.08 -8.57
N TYR A 368 -12.28 -4.12 -8.98
CA TYR A 368 -13.67 -3.99 -9.39
C TYR A 368 -14.59 -3.75 -8.18
N SER A 369 -14.36 -4.50 -7.12
CA SER A 369 -15.06 -4.44 -5.84
C SER A 369 -14.20 -5.12 -4.77
N PRO A 370 -14.51 -4.99 -3.46
CA PRO A 370 -13.80 -5.75 -2.43
C PRO A 370 -13.79 -7.25 -2.76
N GLY A 371 -12.61 -7.88 -2.71
CA GLY A 371 -12.44 -9.29 -3.09
C GLY A 371 -12.35 -9.59 -4.59
N ALA A 372 -12.46 -8.58 -5.47
CA ALA A 372 -12.38 -8.73 -6.93
C ALA A 372 -11.30 -7.81 -7.52
N TRP A 373 -10.09 -8.33 -7.63
CA TRP A 373 -8.93 -7.58 -8.14
C TRP A 373 -8.95 -7.42 -9.65
N HIS A 374 -8.51 -6.25 -10.09
CA HIS A 374 -8.42 -5.86 -11.48
C HIS A 374 -6.96 -5.69 -11.93
N HIS A 375 -6.07 -5.20 -11.05
CA HIS A 375 -4.62 -4.96 -11.29
C HIS A 375 -4.29 -3.96 -12.41
N ALA A 376 -5.31 -3.38 -13.03
CA ALA A 376 -5.22 -2.49 -14.17
C ALA A 376 -6.09 -1.26 -13.95
N ILE A 377 -6.10 -0.37 -14.94
CA ILE A 377 -7.08 0.70 -15.05
C ILE A 377 -7.87 0.49 -16.35
N ASP A 378 -9.19 0.53 -16.26
CA ASP A 378 -10.03 0.58 -17.45
C ASP A 378 -10.40 2.03 -17.73
N TYR A 379 -10.34 2.43 -19.00
CA TYR A 379 -10.89 3.70 -19.48
C TYR A 379 -11.93 3.42 -20.55
N SER A 380 -13.09 4.06 -20.45
CA SER A 380 -14.16 3.92 -21.44
C SER A 380 -14.89 5.23 -21.64
N ARG A 381 -15.46 5.42 -22.84
CA ARG A 381 -16.39 6.53 -23.06
C ARG A 381 -17.73 6.20 -22.42
N LYS A 382 -18.38 7.18 -21.80
CA LYS A 382 -19.72 7.05 -21.21
C LYS A 382 -20.80 6.70 -22.23
N ASP A 383 -20.60 7.06 -23.50
CA ASP A 383 -21.50 6.71 -24.61
C ASP A 383 -21.20 5.33 -25.23
N GLY A 384 -20.27 4.57 -24.66
CA GLY A 384 -19.92 3.21 -25.09
C GLY A 384 -19.15 3.14 -26.41
N LYS A 385 -18.81 4.27 -27.03
CA LYS A 385 -18.08 4.30 -28.31
C LYS A 385 -16.58 4.03 -28.11
N THR A 386 -15.94 3.63 -29.20
CA THR A 386 -14.47 3.60 -29.31
C THR A 386 -13.88 5.01 -29.22
N PHE A 387 -12.58 5.07 -28.92
CA PHE A 387 -11.76 6.27 -28.91
C PHE A 387 -10.32 5.94 -29.31
N GLN A 388 -9.55 6.95 -29.72
CA GLN A 388 -8.14 6.77 -30.04
C GLN A 388 -7.33 6.55 -28.77
N LEU A 389 -6.49 5.52 -28.81
CA LEU A 389 -5.48 5.25 -27.80
C LEU A 389 -4.22 6.04 -28.13
N THR A 390 -3.63 6.66 -27.12
CA THR A 390 -2.34 7.31 -27.23
C THR A 390 -1.33 6.71 -26.27
N ALA A 391 -0.05 6.78 -26.63
CA ALA A 391 1.01 6.40 -25.70
C ALA A 391 0.95 7.28 -24.44
N ALA A 392 0.85 6.65 -23.27
CA ALA A 392 0.81 7.32 -21.96
C ALA A 392 2.13 8.05 -21.64
N ALA A 393 3.23 7.63 -22.26
CA ALA A 393 4.54 8.25 -22.09
C ALA A 393 5.42 7.99 -23.31
N ALA A 394 6.50 8.77 -23.43
CA ALA A 394 7.53 8.51 -24.43
C ALA A 394 8.18 7.14 -24.20
N GLY A 395 8.48 6.42 -25.26
CA GLY A 395 9.02 5.07 -25.17
C GLY A 395 9.18 4.39 -26.51
N LYS A 396 9.55 3.11 -26.47
CA LYS A 396 9.68 2.26 -27.65
C LYS A 396 8.58 1.21 -27.64
N VAL A 397 7.83 1.09 -28.73
CA VAL A 397 6.87 0.00 -28.89
C VAL A 397 7.64 -1.29 -29.11
N ILE A 398 7.47 -2.27 -28.22
CA ILE A 398 8.21 -3.54 -28.23
C ILE A 398 7.33 -4.74 -28.60
N PHE A 399 6.02 -4.57 -28.55
CA PHE A 399 5.06 -5.61 -28.90
C PHE A 399 3.81 -4.99 -29.50
N ALA A 400 3.30 -5.61 -30.57
CA ALA A 400 1.93 -5.46 -31.01
C ALA A 400 1.49 -6.81 -31.58
N GLY A 401 0.43 -7.39 -31.02
CA GLY A 401 0.02 -8.75 -31.37
C GLY A 401 -1.24 -9.18 -30.65
N TYR A 402 -1.70 -10.39 -30.94
CA TYR A 402 -2.94 -10.93 -30.36
C TYR A 402 -2.64 -11.95 -29.27
N ASP A 403 -3.19 -11.72 -28.08
CA ASP A 403 -3.22 -12.60 -26.91
C ASP A 403 -4.60 -13.28 -26.81
N GLU A 404 -4.62 -14.57 -26.45
CA GLU A 404 -5.85 -15.38 -26.52
C GLU A 404 -6.95 -14.89 -25.56
N TRP A 405 -6.57 -14.29 -24.43
CA TRP A 405 -7.52 -13.72 -23.46
C TRP A 405 -7.76 -12.23 -23.67
N SER A 406 -6.69 -11.48 -23.87
CA SER A 406 -6.69 -10.01 -23.87
C SER A 406 -6.99 -9.39 -25.24
N GLY A 407 -7.00 -10.20 -26.30
CA GLY A 407 -7.19 -9.73 -27.67
C GLY A 407 -5.94 -9.03 -28.21
N ASN A 408 -6.11 -8.02 -29.08
CA ASN A 408 -4.93 -7.29 -29.54
C ASN A 408 -4.35 -6.45 -28.40
N THR A 409 -3.03 -6.53 -28.25
CA THR A 409 -2.26 -5.90 -27.19
C THR A 409 -1.07 -5.16 -27.77
N ILE A 410 -0.79 -3.97 -27.25
CA ILE A 410 0.40 -3.16 -27.55
C ILE A 410 1.20 -3.00 -26.25
N ILE A 411 2.53 -3.14 -26.32
CA ILE A 411 3.41 -2.91 -25.16
C ILE A 411 4.48 -1.89 -25.53
N ILE A 412 4.64 -0.91 -24.64
CA ILE A 412 5.64 0.16 -24.77
C ILE A 412 6.60 0.06 -23.60
N SER A 413 7.91 0.03 -23.92
CA SER A 413 9.01 0.16 -22.96
C SER A 413 9.36 1.63 -22.75
N HIS A 414 9.60 2.01 -21.49
CA HIS A 414 9.94 3.37 -21.11
C HIS A 414 11.29 3.41 -20.40
N ASN A 415 12.16 4.29 -20.89
CA ASN A 415 13.39 4.65 -20.19
C ASN A 415 13.08 5.87 -19.31
N VAL A 416 13.21 5.72 -18.00
CA VAL A 416 12.80 6.72 -17.01
C VAL A 416 13.85 6.76 -15.89
N GLY A 417 14.09 7.92 -15.29
CA GLY A 417 15.05 8.05 -14.18
C GLY A 417 16.52 7.77 -14.55
N GLY A 418 16.85 7.72 -15.85
CA GLY A 418 18.17 7.30 -16.33
C GLY A 418 18.33 5.77 -16.49
N GLU A 419 17.29 5.00 -16.18
CA GLU A 419 17.25 3.55 -16.33
C GLU A 419 16.59 3.15 -17.66
N LYS A 420 17.12 2.10 -18.28
CA LYS A 420 16.56 1.52 -19.51
C LYS A 420 15.48 0.53 -19.17
N ASP A 421 14.36 0.59 -19.90
CA ASP A 421 13.24 -0.34 -19.75
C ASP A 421 12.87 -0.52 -18.27
N ALA A 422 12.71 0.62 -17.58
CA ALA A 422 12.35 0.66 -16.17
C ALA A 422 10.84 0.41 -16.00
N TYR A 423 10.05 0.91 -16.93
CA TYR A 423 8.60 0.77 -16.93
C TYR A 423 8.08 0.24 -18.25
N ARG A 424 6.93 -0.44 -18.21
CA ARG A 424 6.16 -0.84 -19.38
C ARG A 424 4.69 -0.49 -19.22
N THR A 425 4.07 -0.01 -20.31
CA THR A 425 2.61 0.14 -20.40
C THR A 425 2.06 -0.89 -21.39
N ILE A 426 0.99 -1.59 -20.98
CA ILE A 426 0.38 -2.69 -21.73
C ILE A 426 -1.06 -2.34 -22.05
N TYR A 427 -1.36 -2.01 -23.31
CA TYR A 427 -2.67 -1.59 -23.79
C TYR A 427 -3.39 -2.79 -24.40
N MET A 428 -4.56 -3.13 -23.88
CA MET A 428 -5.30 -4.33 -24.26
C MET A 428 -6.64 -4.00 -24.91
N HIS A 429 -7.27 -5.05 -25.46
CA HIS A 429 -8.55 -4.99 -26.17
C HIS A 429 -8.54 -4.05 -27.39
N VAL A 430 -7.37 -3.83 -27.98
CA VAL A 430 -7.17 -2.88 -29.07
C VAL A 430 -7.82 -3.39 -30.36
N ARG A 431 -8.38 -2.48 -31.17
CA ARG A 431 -8.89 -2.85 -32.51
C ARG A 431 -7.74 -3.04 -33.51
N ASN A 432 -7.85 -4.04 -34.37
CA ASN A 432 -6.92 -4.29 -35.47
C ASN A 432 -7.65 -4.60 -36.79
N GLY A 433 -8.76 -3.90 -37.03
CA GLY A 433 -9.64 -4.07 -38.17
C GLY A 433 -10.70 -5.15 -37.94
N ALA A 434 -11.96 -4.78 -38.16
CA ALA A 434 -13.13 -5.59 -37.83
C ALA A 434 -13.07 -7.03 -38.36
N ASP A 435 -12.74 -7.23 -39.65
CA ASP A 435 -12.69 -8.56 -40.25
C ASP A 435 -11.55 -9.42 -39.67
N ASN A 436 -10.40 -8.79 -39.41
CA ASN A 436 -9.26 -9.44 -38.80
C ASN A 436 -9.58 -9.86 -37.37
N ASP A 437 -10.09 -8.94 -36.55
CA ASP A 437 -10.41 -9.21 -35.15
C ASP A 437 -11.45 -10.32 -35.01
N CYS A 438 -12.47 -10.29 -35.87
CA CYS A 438 -13.48 -11.33 -35.99
C CYS A 438 -12.88 -12.70 -36.34
N ALA A 439 -11.95 -12.74 -37.29
CA ALA A 439 -11.29 -13.98 -37.68
C ALA A 439 -10.37 -14.52 -36.58
N VAL A 440 -9.58 -13.65 -35.95
CA VAL A 440 -8.60 -14.04 -34.93
C VAL A 440 -9.29 -14.50 -33.64
N ALA A 441 -10.45 -13.93 -33.30
CA ALA A 441 -11.26 -14.40 -32.17
C ALA A 441 -11.61 -15.90 -32.29
N TRP A 442 -11.96 -16.37 -33.48
CA TRP A 442 -12.26 -17.78 -33.74
C TRP A 442 -11.02 -18.66 -33.90
N SER A 443 -9.93 -18.13 -34.44
CA SER A 443 -8.72 -18.94 -34.68
C SER A 443 -7.79 -19.03 -33.47
N LYS A 444 -7.84 -18.07 -32.54
CA LYS A 444 -6.94 -17.99 -31.38
C LYS A 444 -7.65 -18.06 -30.03
N SER A 445 -8.64 -17.20 -29.79
CA SER A 445 -9.29 -17.13 -28.47
C SER A 445 -10.20 -18.33 -28.19
N GLN A 446 -11.15 -18.61 -29.08
CA GLN A 446 -12.11 -19.71 -28.88
C GLN A 446 -11.44 -21.09 -28.64
N PRO A 447 -10.39 -21.47 -29.39
CA PRO A 447 -9.67 -22.73 -29.15
C PRO A 447 -8.89 -22.77 -27.84
N ALA A 448 -8.46 -21.61 -27.31
CA ALA A 448 -7.65 -21.53 -26.09
C ALA A 448 -8.48 -21.61 -24.81
N LEU A 449 -9.80 -21.37 -24.88
CA LEU A 449 -10.71 -21.56 -23.76
C LEU A 449 -10.94 -23.05 -23.48
N SER A 450 -11.40 -23.37 -22.26
CA SER A 450 -11.74 -24.74 -21.89
C SER A 450 -12.80 -25.31 -22.83
N GLN A 451 -12.52 -26.49 -23.38
CA GLN A 451 -13.42 -27.16 -24.33
C GLN A 451 -14.48 -28.03 -23.65
N ALA A 452 -14.59 -27.97 -22.32
CA ALA A 452 -15.67 -28.63 -21.57
C ALA A 452 -17.04 -28.17 -22.11
N ALA A 453 -17.99 -29.12 -22.23
CA ALA A 453 -19.27 -28.90 -22.91
C ALA A 453 -20.06 -27.68 -22.40
N ASN A 454 -19.86 -27.30 -21.14
CA ASN A 454 -20.55 -26.19 -20.48
C ASN A 454 -19.59 -25.17 -19.84
N ASP A 455 -18.40 -24.96 -20.40
CA ASP A 455 -17.53 -23.90 -19.91
C ASP A 455 -18.23 -22.53 -20.07
N PRO A 456 -18.54 -21.83 -18.96
CA PRO A 456 -19.37 -20.63 -19.00
C PRO A 456 -18.67 -19.48 -19.74
N THR A 457 -17.34 -19.43 -19.69
CA THR A 457 -16.55 -18.40 -20.36
C THR A 457 -16.55 -18.60 -21.86
N ARG A 458 -16.34 -19.83 -22.34
CA ARG A 458 -16.41 -20.19 -23.76
C ARG A 458 -17.77 -19.90 -24.34
N VAL A 459 -18.84 -20.39 -23.69
CA VAL A 459 -20.22 -20.19 -24.15
C VAL A 459 -20.58 -18.70 -24.20
N LYS A 460 -20.21 -17.95 -23.15
CA LYS A 460 -20.43 -16.50 -23.10
C LYS A 460 -19.73 -15.78 -24.25
N TYR A 461 -18.46 -16.11 -24.50
CA TYR A 461 -17.70 -15.48 -25.58
C TYR A 461 -18.23 -15.88 -26.96
N GLU A 462 -18.62 -17.14 -27.16
CA GLU A 462 -19.21 -17.59 -28.43
C GLU A 462 -20.52 -16.84 -28.72
N ASN A 463 -21.37 -16.66 -27.70
CA ASN A 463 -22.60 -15.88 -27.82
C ASN A 463 -22.30 -14.42 -28.13
N HIS A 464 -21.29 -13.82 -27.50
CA HIS A 464 -20.83 -12.47 -27.83
C HIS A 464 -20.42 -12.37 -29.31
N LEU A 465 -19.59 -13.29 -29.81
CA LEU A 465 -19.16 -13.30 -31.21
C LEU A 465 -20.36 -13.39 -32.16
N LYS A 466 -21.31 -14.29 -31.93
CA LYS A 466 -22.52 -14.41 -32.76
C LYS A 466 -23.39 -13.14 -32.71
N ASN A 467 -23.63 -12.61 -31.52
CA ASN A 467 -24.54 -11.47 -31.31
C ASN A 467 -23.97 -10.15 -31.83
N THR A 468 -22.65 -10.07 -32.01
CA THR A 468 -21.96 -8.87 -32.51
C THR A 468 -21.56 -9.00 -33.99
N GLY A 469 -22.20 -9.92 -34.74
CA GLY A 469 -22.00 -10.04 -36.19
C GLY A 469 -20.77 -10.84 -36.61
N CYS A 470 -20.18 -11.60 -35.68
CA CYS A 470 -18.99 -12.43 -35.86
C CYS A 470 -19.24 -13.93 -35.70
N PRO A 471 -20.19 -14.55 -36.42
CA PRO A 471 -20.38 -16.00 -36.37
C PRO A 471 -19.18 -16.77 -36.92
N LEU A 472 -19.09 -18.05 -36.54
CA LEU A 472 -18.02 -18.96 -36.98
C LEU A 472 -17.95 -19.06 -38.50
N LYS A 473 -19.11 -19.17 -39.17
CA LYS A 473 -19.22 -19.26 -40.63
C LYS A 473 -18.87 -17.92 -41.28
N THR A 474 -17.73 -17.89 -41.97
CA THR A 474 -17.16 -16.66 -42.54
C THR A 474 -18.08 -15.92 -43.51
N SER A 475 -18.87 -16.65 -44.32
CA SER A 475 -19.80 -16.03 -45.28
C SER A 475 -20.96 -15.28 -44.62
N ASP A 476 -21.21 -15.54 -43.35
CA ASP A 476 -22.33 -14.97 -42.59
C ASP A 476 -21.86 -13.81 -41.70
N ARG A 477 -20.57 -13.47 -41.75
CA ARG A 477 -19.98 -12.40 -40.94
C ARG A 477 -20.40 -11.04 -41.47
N ASN A 478 -20.85 -10.20 -40.56
CA ASN A 478 -21.11 -8.79 -40.75
C ASN A 478 -20.81 -8.08 -39.41
N PRO A 479 -19.53 -7.90 -39.05
CA PRO A 479 -19.13 -7.42 -37.73
C PRO A 479 -19.78 -6.07 -37.41
N ASP A 480 -20.44 -5.99 -36.25
CA ASP A 480 -21.06 -4.76 -35.79
C ASP A 480 -20.01 -3.68 -35.53
N ALA A 481 -20.12 -2.54 -36.22
CA ALA A 481 -19.16 -1.44 -36.12
C ALA A 481 -19.08 -0.80 -34.72
N GLY A 482 -20.15 -0.92 -33.92
CA GLY A 482 -20.17 -0.54 -32.52
C GLY A 482 -19.16 -1.33 -31.70
N TRP A 483 -19.03 -2.64 -31.94
CA TRP A 483 -18.13 -3.53 -31.19
C TRP A 483 -16.75 -3.68 -31.86
N TRP A 484 -16.75 -4.01 -33.15
CA TRP A 484 -15.55 -4.36 -33.91
C TRP A 484 -14.93 -3.19 -34.66
N GLY A 485 -15.69 -2.10 -34.83
CA GLY A 485 -15.22 -0.94 -35.57
C GLY A 485 -15.20 -1.12 -37.07
N THR A 486 -14.21 -0.52 -37.70
CA THR A 486 -14.05 -0.56 -39.16
C THR A 486 -12.71 -1.17 -39.51
N ASN A 487 -12.60 -1.67 -40.74
CA ASN A 487 -11.31 -2.11 -41.27
C ASN A 487 -10.30 -0.97 -41.42
N SER A 488 -10.64 0.30 -41.26
CA SER A 488 -9.64 1.38 -41.18
C SER A 488 -8.99 1.51 -39.79
N GLN A 489 -9.59 0.96 -38.75
CA GLN A 489 -9.08 1.02 -37.38
C GLN A 489 -8.12 -0.15 -37.12
N LYS A 490 -6.98 -0.13 -37.82
CA LYS A 490 -5.94 -1.17 -37.72
C LYS A 490 -4.79 -0.72 -36.82
N ILE A 491 -4.10 -1.67 -36.22
CA ILE A 491 -2.78 -1.44 -35.65
C ILE A 491 -1.81 -1.32 -36.82
N SER A 492 -0.98 -0.27 -36.83
CA SER A 492 -0.02 -0.08 -37.90
C SER A 492 1.00 -1.22 -37.93
N SER A 493 1.26 -1.78 -39.12
CA SER A 493 2.22 -2.88 -39.29
C SER A 493 3.67 -2.49 -38.99
N ASP A 494 3.96 -1.19 -38.99
CA ASP A 494 5.28 -0.62 -38.68
C ASP A 494 5.37 -0.07 -37.25
N LEU A 495 4.36 -0.31 -36.40
CA LEU A 495 4.33 0.24 -35.04
C LEU A 495 5.44 -0.36 -34.16
N VAL A 496 5.66 -1.66 -34.27
CA VAL A 496 6.65 -2.41 -33.49
C VAL A 496 8.07 -1.94 -33.85
N GLY A 497 8.82 -1.51 -32.84
CA GLY A 497 10.17 -0.96 -32.96
C GLY A 497 10.23 0.57 -33.05
N LYS A 498 9.10 1.26 -33.24
CA LYS A 498 9.06 2.73 -33.26
C LYS A 498 9.25 3.32 -31.88
N ASN A 499 9.93 4.46 -31.85
CA ASN A 499 9.88 5.37 -30.72
C ASN A 499 8.64 6.25 -30.87
N VAL A 500 7.90 6.40 -29.78
CA VAL A 500 6.70 7.23 -29.67
C VAL A 500 6.90 8.27 -28.58
N GLN A 501 6.24 9.41 -28.72
CA GLN A 501 6.08 10.42 -27.69
C GLN A 501 4.77 10.21 -26.92
N ALA A 502 4.67 10.80 -25.74
CA ALA A 502 3.39 10.87 -25.03
C ALA A 502 2.35 11.56 -25.93
N GLY A 503 1.15 10.98 -26.05
CA GLY A 503 0.08 11.53 -26.89
C GLY A 503 0.10 11.11 -28.37
N ASP A 504 1.12 10.38 -28.82
CA ASP A 504 1.12 9.77 -30.16
C ASP A 504 0.04 8.68 -30.25
N VAL A 505 -0.71 8.67 -31.35
CA VAL A 505 -1.78 7.69 -31.58
C VAL A 505 -1.17 6.32 -31.87
N ILE A 506 -1.57 5.32 -31.10
CA ILE A 506 -1.06 3.94 -31.21
C ILE A 506 -2.13 2.93 -31.60
N GLY A 507 -3.41 3.28 -31.50
CA GLY A 507 -4.51 2.37 -31.84
C GLY A 507 -5.87 2.93 -31.47
N TRP A 508 -6.85 2.03 -31.35
CA TRP A 508 -8.23 2.34 -30.99
C TRP A 508 -8.72 1.38 -29.90
N ALA A 509 -9.42 1.91 -28.90
CA ALA A 509 -10.06 1.12 -27.87
C ALA A 509 -11.10 0.18 -28.50
N GLY A 510 -11.23 -1.02 -27.98
CA GLY A 510 -12.12 -2.03 -28.57
C GLY A 510 -12.63 -3.02 -27.54
N SER A 511 -13.09 -4.16 -28.04
CA SER A 511 -13.67 -5.24 -27.27
C SER A 511 -13.10 -6.60 -27.68
N THR A 512 -11.84 -6.63 -28.15
CA THR A 512 -11.23 -7.86 -28.67
C THR A 512 -10.81 -8.79 -27.55
N GLY A 513 -10.95 -10.10 -27.78
CA GLY A 513 -10.63 -11.14 -26.81
C GLY A 513 -11.74 -11.38 -25.77
N PRO A 514 -11.76 -12.55 -25.12
CA PRO A 514 -12.76 -12.89 -24.09
C PRO A 514 -12.82 -11.90 -22.93
N GLY A 515 -11.68 -11.33 -22.51
CA GLY A 515 -11.63 -10.31 -21.46
C GLY A 515 -12.29 -8.99 -21.87
N GLY A 516 -12.24 -8.66 -23.17
CA GLY A 516 -12.71 -7.39 -23.72
C GLY A 516 -14.21 -7.34 -24.06
N GLN A 517 -14.91 -8.48 -24.01
CA GLN A 517 -16.23 -8.67 -24.61
C GLN A 517 -17.37 -7.82 -24.00
N ALA A 518 -17.14 -7.14 -22.87
CA ALA A 518 -18.20 -6.45 -22.12
C ALA A 518 -18.58 -5.09 -22.73
N ALA A 519 -17.60 -4.33 -23.26
CA ALA A 519 -17.80 -3.02 -23.85
C ALA A 519 -16.52 -2.55 -24.58
N ASN A 520 -16.62 -1.48 -25.37
CA ASN A 520 -15.42 -0.79 -25.85
C ASN A 520 -14.69 -0.10 -24.69
N HIS A 521 -13.46 -0.49 -24.44
CA HIS A 521 -12.62 0.14 -23.43
C HIS A 521 -11.14 -0.05 -23.76
N LEU A 522 -10.30 0.73 -23.08
CA LEU A 522 -8.90 0.44 -22.88
C LEU A 522 -8.77 -0.23 -21.53
N HIS A 523 -8.27 -1.46 -21.51
CA HIS A 523 -7.70 -2.05 -20.30
C HIS A 523 -6.19 -1.83 -20.35
N ILE A 524 -5.61 -1.18 -19.34
CA ILE A 524 -4.18 -0.86 -19.32
C ILE A 524 -3.52 -1.31 -18.01
N PHE A 525 -2.47 -2.12 -18.15
CA PHE A 525 -1.53 -2.38 -17.06
C PHE A 525 -0.38 -1.39 -17.09
N PHE A 526 0.09 -1.05 -15.89
CA PHE A 526 1.34 -0.35 -15.66
C PHE A 526 2.26 -1.29 -14.91
N ALA A 527 3.45 -1.50 -15.45
CA ALA A 527 4.43 -2.39 -14.86
C ALA A 527 5.75 -1.67 -14.60
N HIS A 528 6.33 -1.95 -13.44
CA HIS A 528 7.65 -1.48 -13.03
C HIS A 528 8.57 -2.70 -12.86
N ARG A 529 9.84 -2.53 -13.24
CA ARG A 529 10.85 -3.57 -13.12
C ARG A 529 11.45 -3.52 -11.72
N ASP A 530 11.34 -4.60 -10.96
CA ASP A 530 11.85 -4.64 -9.58
C ASP A 530 13.38 -4.43 -9.59
N PRO A 531 13.91 -3.44 -8.84
CA PRO A 531 15.34 -3.23 -8.75
C PRO A 531 16.08 -4.45 -8.17
N ASN A 532 15.41 -5.29 -7.38
CA ASN A 532 16.03 -6.43 -6.69
C ASN A 532 16.14 -7.68 -7.57
N ASP A 533 15.04 -8.15 -8.14
CA ASP A 533 15.02 -9.41 -8.91
C ASP A 533 14.91 -9.24 -10.43
N LYS A 534 14.81 -7.98 -10.89
CA LYS A 534 14.75 -7.58 -12.31
C LYS A 534 13.53 -8.13 -13.06
N ARG A 535 12.49 -8.59 -12.36
CA ARG A 535 11.21 -9.03 -12.93
C ARG A 535 10.18 -7.91 -12.97
N TRP A 536 9.11 -8.12 -13.72
CA TRP A 536 8.04 -7.14 -13.94
C TRP A 536 6.87 -7.32 -12.98
N TYR A 537 6.42 -6.22 -12.39
CA TYR A 537 5.33 -6.18 -11.43
C TYR A 537 4.36 -5.05 -11.71
N PHE A 538 3.07 -5.30 -11.51
CA PHE A 538 2.05 -4.28 -11.65
C PHE A 538 2.13 -3.22 -10.56
N PHE A 539 1.76 -1.99 -10.90
CA PHE A 539 1.52 -0.92 -9.94
C PHE A 539 0.31 -0.07 -10.35
N ASP A 540 -0.30 0.60 -9.37
CA ASP A 540 -1.36 1.56 -9.61
C ASP A 540 -0.75 2.96 -9.74
N PRO A 541 -0.83 3.63 -10.91
CA PRO A 541 -0.23 4.95 -11.10
C PRO A 541 -0.88 6.05 -10.24
N TYR A 542 -2.04 5.79 -9.64
CA TYR A 542 -2.69 6.69 -8.68
C TYR A 542 -2.19 6.50 -7.24
N GLY A 543 -1.54 5.37 -6.93
CA GLY A 543 -1.07 5.05 -5.58
C GLY A 543 -2.17 4.69 -4.58
N ILE A 544 -3.38 4.32 -5.03
CA ILE A 544 -4.58 4.13 -4.19
C ILE A 544 -4.86 2.64 -3.89
N TYR A 545 -4.67 1.74 -4.86
CA TYR A 545 -4.84 0.29 -4.68
C TYR A 545 -6.20 -0.10 -4.06
N GLY A 546 -7.27 0.63 -4.38
CA GLY A 546 -8.59 0.50 -3.76
C GLY A 546 -9.71 0.20 -4.75
N THR A 547 -10.95 0.28 -4.28
CA THR A 547 -12.16 0.20 -5.12
C THR A 547 -12.35 1.49 -5.93
N PRO A 548 -13.20 1.49 -6.97
CA PRO A 548 -13.32 2.62 -7.89
C PRO A 548 -13.76 3.92 -7.20
N ASP A 549 -14.58 3.81 -6.15
CA ASP A 549 -15.08 4.95 -5.38
C ASP A 549 -13.98 5.68 -4.59
N CYS A 550 -12.81 5.06 -4.43
CA CYS A 550 -11.66 5.64 -3.73
C CYS A 550 -10.78 6.51 -4.64
N TYR A 551 -10.99 6.44 -5.96
CA TYR A 551 -10.30 7.27 -6.94
C TYR A 551 -11.03 8.61 -7.10
N PRO A 552 -10.35 9.66 -7.61
CA PRO A 552 -11.03 10.89 -8.00
C PRO A 552 -12.22 10.58 -8.92
N SER A 553 -13.36 11.26 -8.80
CA SER A 553 -14.52 10.95 -9.64
C SER A 553 -14.27 11.27 -11.12
N ALA A 554 -13.63 12.41 -11.40
CA ALA A 554 -13.16 12.79 -12.72
C ALA A 554 -11.91 11.98 -13.12
N VAL A 555 -11.77 11.70 -14.42
CA VAL A 555 -10.63 10.94 -14.93
C VAL A 555 -9.31 11.72 -14.83
N ASP A 556 -9.38 13.05 -14.97
CA ASP A 556 -8.29 14.01 -14.78
C ASP A 556 -8.32 14.68 -13.38
N GLY A 557 -9.07 14.10 -12.44
CA GLY A 557 -9.21 14.61 -11.09
C GLY A 557 -7.87 14.65 -10.34
N ALA A 558 -7.68 15.67 -9.51
CA ALA A 558 -6.50 15.77 -8.65
C ALA A 558 -6.42 14.56 -7.70
N ILE A 559 -5.21 14.02 -7.53
CA ILE A 559 -4.94 12.94 -6.57
C ILE A 559 -4.50 13.61 -5.26
N ASN A 560 -5.46 14.21 -4.58
CA ASN A 560 -5.27 14.86 -3.27
C ASN A 560 -5.98 14.08 -2.15
N THR A 561 -6.25 12.80 -2.40
CA THR A 561 -6.86 11.92 -1.40
C THR A 561 -5.79 11.39 -0.46
N PRO A 562 -6.05 11.36 0.86
CA PRO A 562 -5.16 10.72 1.82
C PRO A 562 -5.02 9.20 1.61
N CYS A 563 -5.81 8.61 0.72
CA CYS A 563 -5.70 7.21 0.32
C CYS A 563 -4.64 6.95 -0.75
N ALA A 564 -4.07 7.99 -1.39
CA ALA A 564 -2.94 7.84 -2.31
C ALA A 564 -1.64 7.73 -1.51
N ARG A 565 -1.31 6.50 -1.09
CA ARG A 565 -0.23 6.22 -0.11
C ARG A 565 1.03 5.62 -0.70
N TYR A 566 0.94 5.13 -1.92
CA TYR A 566 2.11 4.82 -2.73
C TYR A 566 2.40 5.98 -3.67
N PRO A 567 3.62 6.09 -4.21
CA PRO A 567 3.97 7.14 -5.14
C PRO A 567 3.01 7.27 -6.32
N VAL A 568 2.68 8.52 -6.65
CA VAL A 568 1.85 8.88 -7.80
C VAL A 568 2.75 9.07 -9.03
N ALA A 569 2.51 8.30 -10.09
CA ALA A 569 3.38 8.23 -11.27
C ALA A 569 2.96 9.18 -12.42
N TRP A 570 1.90 9.96 -12.23
CA TRP A 570 1.44 10.93 -13.22
C TRP A 570 2.34 12.18 -13.25
N LYS A 571 2.71 12.66 -14.44
CA LYS A 571 3.72 13.70 -14.68
C LYS A 571 3.59 14.96 -13.81
N ASN A 572 2.36 15.40 -13.56
CA ASN A 572 2.06 16.58 -12.75
C ASN A 572 1.48 16.25 -11.37
N GLY A 573 1.64 15.01 -10.89
CA GLY A 573 0.97 14.51 -9.67
C GLY A 573 -0.54 14.30 -9.83
N ARG A 574 -1.05 14.39 -11.06
CA ARG A 574 -2.45 14.11 -11.43
C ARG A 574 -2.50 13.55 -12.86
N PRO A 575 -3.51 12.74 -13.20
CA PRO A 575 -3.73 12.34 -14.59
C PRO A 575 -3.99 13.59 -15.42
N ASP A 576 -3.18 13.78 -16.47
CA ASP A 576 -3.25 14.94 -17.34
C ASP A 576 -2.91 14.52 -18.77
N TYR A 577 -3.34 15.30 -19.75
CA TYR A 577 -3.08 15.02 -21.15
C TYR A 577 -1.61 15.25 -21.51
N ALA A 578 -1.14 14.55 -22.54
CA ALA A 578 0.12 14.90 -23.17
C ALA A 578 0.04 16.32 -23.75
N GLN A 579 1.06 17.14 -23.47
CA GLN A 579 1.16 18.53 -23.94
C GLN A 579 1.82 18.62 -25.30
#